data_AF-A0A519YVE1-F1
#
_entry.id   AF-A0A519YVE1-F1
#
_cell.length_a   1.000
_cell.length_b   1.000
_cell.length_c   1.000
_cell.angle_alpha   90.00
_cell.angle_beta   90.00
_cell.angle_gamma   90.00
#
_symmetry.space_group_name_H-M   'P 1'
#
loop_
_entity.id
_entity.type
_entity.pdbx_description
1 polymer ?
#
loop_
_entity_poly.entity_id
_entity_poly.type
_entity_poly.pdbx_seq_one_letter_code
_entity_poly.pdbx_strand_id
1 'polypeptide(L)'
;LSPNQGNNLNQWFAPRPQNGYGFFWPTQSLVDNFERTSAGVVDPRLDYSVGRSGQSFFGVPFDASWSGTGYVSKKHLQPLTEIPTTTKGDGNLNFQAIRYADVLLIDAEASNEAGNSANALKALNQVRKRARESYLYDTSLPNSGTVPTGLLPDVTATDQSQLRDAIRRERRSELALEFQRFFDITRYGQAYAQQALADRPNFNYSRNRFYPIPQSERDTNKGL
;
A
#
# COMPACT_ATOMS: atom_id res chain seq x y z
N LEU A 1 32.85 4.57 -9.01
CA LEU A 1 31.84 4.87 -7.97
C LEU A 1 30.66 5.49 -8.68
N SER A 2 29.63 4.73 -9.03
CA SER A 2 28.37 5.34 -9.45
C SER A 2 27.64 5.76 -8.17
N PRO A 3 27.48 7.06 -7.89
CA PRO A 3 26.67 7.46 -6.76
C PRO A 3 25.23 7.01 -7.05
N ASN A 4 24.73 6.03 -6.29
CA ASN A 4 23.31 5.70 -6.31
C ASN A 4 22.55 6.95 -5.89
N GLN A 5 21.94 7.66 -6.85
CA GLN A 5 21.01 8.73 -6.51
C GLN A 5 19.67 8.10 -6.19
N GLY A 6 19.05 8.49 -5.07
CA GLY A 6 17.74 8.00 -4.68
C GLY A 6 17.75 6.67 -3.91
N ASN A 7 16.76 5.82 -4.18
CA ASN A 7 16.53 4.58 -3.45
C ASN A 7 16.48 3.38 -4.42
N ASN A 8 16.92 2.21 -3.95
CA ASN A 8 16.97 1.00 -4.77
C ASN A 8 15.62 0.29 -4.96
N LEU A 9 14.50 0.86 -4.49
CA LEU A 9 13.19 0.21 -4.62
C LEU A 9 12.81 0.04 -6.08
N ASN A 10 13.19 0.97 -6.96
CA ASN A 10 12.95 0.85 -8.40
C ASN A 10 13.55 -0.44 -9.00
N GLN A 11 14.73 -0.86 -8.53
CA GLN A 11 15.38 -2.12 -8.91
C GLN A 11 14.77 -3.32 -8.20
N TRP A 12 14.56 -3.24 -6.88
CA TRP A 12 14.12 -4.36 -6.06
C TRP A 12 12.68 -4.78 -6.36
N PHE A 13 11.80 -3.81 -6.61
CA PHE A 13 10.36 -4.02 -6.79
C PHE A 13 10.01 -4.32 -8.25
N ALA A 14 10.74 -3.76 -9.22
CA ALA A 14 10.41 -3.97 -10.62
C ALA A 14 10.51 -5.45 -11.02
N PRO A 15 9.63 -5.94 -11.89
CA PRO A 15 9.69 -7.32 -12.35
C PRO A 15 10.89 -7.53 -13.28
N ARG A 16 11.35 -8.79 -13.41
CA ARG A 16 12.53 -9.14 -14.23
C ARG A 16 12.40 -8.71 -15.70
N PRO A 17 11.24 -8.84 -16.38
CA PRO A 17 11.06 -8.34 -17.74
C PRO A 17 11.13 -6.81 -17.88
N GLN A 18 11.19 -6.07 -16.77
CA GLN A 18 11.34 -4.62 -16.71
C GLN A 18 12.67 -4.22 -16.03
N ASN A 19 13.69 -5.07 -16.18
CA ASN A 19 15.05 -4.91 -15.65
C ASN A 19 15.16 -4.81 -14.11
N GLY A 20 14.16 -5.31 -13.38
CA GLY A 20 14.17 -5.39 -11.93
C GLY A 20 14.54 -6.77 -11.37
N TYR A 21 14.52 -6.91 -10.04
CA TYR A 21 14.78 -8.18 -9.34
C TYR A 21 13.52 -8.96 -8.98
N GLY A 22 12.37 -8.28 -8.93
CA GLY A 22 11.07 -8.88 -8.66
C GLY A 22 10.95 -9.48 -7.25
N PHE A 23 11.47 -8.80 -6.22
CA PHE A 23 11.44 -9.33 -4.85
C PHE A 23 10.10 -9.19 -4.15
N PHE A 24 9.27 -8.21 -4.56
CA PHE A 24 8.04 -7.88 -3.86
C PHE A 24 6.81 -8.08 -4.75
N TRP A 25 6.09 -9.17 -4.47
CA TRP A 25 4.86 -9.53 -5.17
C TRP A 25 3.63 -9.29 -4.28
N PRO A 26 2.74 -8.35 -4.65
CA PRO A 26 1.45 -8.18 -3.99
C PRO A 26 0.66 -9.49 -3.93
N THR A 27 -0.08 -9.68 -2.85
CA THR A 27 -0.98 -10.84 -2.69
C THR A 27 -2.39 -10.52 -3.15
N GLN A 28 -3.18 -11.55 -3.48
CA GLN A 28 -4.62 -11.41 -3.75
C GLN A 28 -5.35 -10.66 -2.62
N SER A 29 -5.01 -10.94 -1.35
CA SER A 29 -5.61 -10.27 -0.19
C SER A 29 -5.41 -8.73 -0.20
N LEU A 30 -4.30 -8.24 -0.76
CA LEU A 30 -4.10 -6.80 -0.94
C LEU A 30 -4.97 -6.27 -2.09
N VAL A 31 -5.02 -6.99 -3.21
CA VAL A 31 -5.84 -6.62 -4.37
C VAL A 31 -7.33 -6.53 -4.00
N ASP A 32 -7.82 -7.47 -3.19
CA ASP A 32 -9.21 -7.52 -2.73
C ASP A 32 -9.53 -6.42 -1.70
N ASN A 33 -8.52 -5.79 -1.09
CA ASN A 33 -8.74 -4.70 -0.15
C ASN A 33 -9.29 -3.44 -0.86
N PHE A 34 -8.87 -3.21 -2.11
CA PHE A 34 -9.28 -2.07 -2.92
C PHE A 34 -10.76 -2.21 -3.31
N GLU A 35 -11.52 -1.14 -3.05
CA GLU A 35 -12.97 -1.12 -3.32
C GLU A 35 -13.26 -1.08 -4.81
N ARG A 36 -14.44 -1.56 -5.19
CA ARG A 36 -14.97 -1.53 -6.55
C ARG A 36 -16.45 -1.17 -6.52
N THR A 37 -16.92 -0.45 -7.54
CA THR A 37 -18.36 -0.22 -7.74
C THR A 37 -19.05 -1.49 -8.21
N SER A 38 -20.39 -1.51 -8.16
CA SER A 38 -21.19 -2.61 -8.73
C SER A 38 -20.99 -2.78 -10.24
N ALA A 39 -20.60 -1.71 -10.94
CA ALA A 39 -20.21 -1.73 -12.36
C ALA A 39 -18.77 -2.20 -12.60
N GLY A 40 -18.04 -2.60 -11.55
CA GLY A 40 -16.66 -3.10 -11.64
C GLY A 40 -15.58 -2.03 -11.75
N VAL A 41 -15.93 -0.75 -11.60
CA VAL A 41 -14.94 0.35 -11.59
C VAL A 41 -14.15 0.27 -10.29
N VAL A 42 -12.82 0.20 -10.39
CA VAL A 42 -11.93 -0.03 -9.25
C VAL A 42 -11.46 1.28 -8.62
N ASP A 43 -11.11 1.23 -7.33
CA ASP A 43 -10.30 2.26 -6.70
C ASP A 43 -9.01 2.48 -7.53
N PRO A 44 -8.73 3.70 -8.02
CA PRO A 44 -7.62 3.92 -8.95
C PRO A 44 -6.26 3.65 -8.30
N ARG A 45 -6.18 3.68 -6.96
CA ARG A 45 -4.97 3.35 -6.22
C ARG A 45 -4.54 1.89 -6.41
N LEU A 46 -5.46 0.99 -6.80
CA LEU A 46 -5.10 -0.37 -7.19
C LEU A 46 -4.13 -0.36 -8.37
N ASP A 47 -4.49 0.34 -9.45
CA ASP A 47 -3.73 0.35 -10.70
C ASP A 47 -2.53 1.30 -10.68
N TYR A 48 -2.46 2.17 -9.67
CA TYR A 48 -1.25 2.92 -9.31
C TYR A 48 -0.26 2.08 -8.48
N SER A 49 -0.77 1.17 -7.65
CA SER A 49 0.07 0.42 -6.70
C SER A 49 0.52 -0.93 -7.23
N VAL A 50 -0.31 -1.60 -8.03
CA VAL A 50 -0.15 -3.00 -8.43
C VAL A 50 -0.27 -3.16 -9.94
N GLY A 51 0.68 -3.89 -10.55
CA GLY A 51 0.53 -4.42 -11.91
C GLY A 51 -0.29 -5.71 -11.88
N ARG A 52 -1.31 -5.80 -12.75
CA ARG A 52 -2.25 -6.93 -12.81
C ARG A 52 -2.76 -7.15 -14.23
N SER A 53 -3.29 -8.36 -14.48
CA SER A 53 -3.83 -8.76 -15.78
C SER A 53 -4.85 -7.76 -16.34
N GLY A 54 -4.78 -7.52 -17.65
CA GLY A 54 -5.66 -6.61 -18.36
C GLY A 54 -5.33 -5.12 -18.18
N GLN A 55 -4.21 -4.78 -17.52
CA GLN A 55 -3.74 -3.41 -17.36
C GLN A 55 -2.39 -3.19 -18.04
N SER A 56 -2.09 -1.92 -18.36
CA SER A 56 -0.76 -1.51 -18.80
C SER A 56 0.18 -1.37 -17.61
N PHE A 57 1.42 -1.85 -17.78
CA PHE A 57 2.52 -1.63 -16.86
C PHE A 57 3.52 -0.69 -17.53
N PHE A 58 3.42 0.61 -17.27
CA PHE A 58 4.32 1.62 -17.85
C PHE A 58 4.39 1.59 -19.39
N GLY A 59 3.24 1.45 -20.05
CA GLY A 59 3.16 1.47 -21.52
C GLY A 59 3.32 0.10 -22.18
N VAL A 60 3.69 -0.94 -21.43
CA VAL A 60 3.72 -2.32 -21.94
C VAL A 60 2.53 -3.15 -21.41
N PRO A 61 2.00 -4.11 -22.19
CA PRO A 61 1.02 -5.06 -21.66
C PRO A 61 1.58 -5.84 -20.48
N PHE A 62 0.83 -5.92 -19.39
CA PHE A 62 1.20 -6.73 -18.24
C PHE A 62 0.95 -8.23 -18.50
N ASP A 63 1.83 -9.09 -18.01
CA ASP A 63 1.66 -10.55 -17.98
C ASP A 63 1.80 -11.07 -16.54
N ALA A 64 0.79 -11.83 -16.11
CA ALA A 64 0.74 -12.42 -14.77
C ALA A 64 1.87 -13.42 -14.49
N SER A 65 2.47 -14.00 -15.54
CA SER A 65 3.60 -14.94 -15.43
C SER A 65 4.86 -14.30 -14.81
N TRP A 66 4.93 -12.96 -14.71
CA TRP A 66 6.07 -12.25 -14.15
C TRP A 66 6.28 -12.48 -12.65
N SER A 67 5.32 -13.08 -11.95
CA SER A 67 5.37 -13.33 -10.51
C SER A 67 4.58 -14.58 -10.10
N GLY A 68 4.91 -15.16 -8.94
CA GLY A 68 4.17 -16.31 -8.41
C GLY A 68 2.75 -15.98 -7.92
N THR A 69 2.42 -14.71 -7.69
CA THR A 69 1.08 -14.29 -7.25
C THR A 69 0.19 -13.79 -8.39
N GLY A 70 0.74 -13.65 -9.60
CA GLY A 70 0.06 -12.98 -10.72
C GLY A 70 0.05 -11.44 -10.62
N TYR A 71 0.71 -10.87 -9.60
CA TYR A 71 0.77 -9.44 -9.34
C TYR A 71 2.20 -8.95 -9.09
N VAL A 72 2.50 -7.75 -9.55
CA VAL A 72 3.80 -7.10 -9.28
C VAL A 72 3.60 -5.72 -8.67
N SER A 73 4.59 -5.25 -7.91
CA SER A 73 4.57 -3.90 -7.37
C SER A 73 4.71 -2.87 -8.50
N LYS A 74 3.93 -1.80 -8.47
CA LYS A 74 4.03 -0.65 -9.39
C LYS A 74 4.38 0.65 -8.67
N LYS A 75 3.97 0.79 -7.40
CA LYS A 75 4.41 1.88 -6.54
C LYS A 75 5.93 1.83 -6.34
N HIS A 76 6.55 3.01 -6.24
CA HIS A 76 8.01 3.21 -6.15
C HIS A 76 8.80 2.85 -7.42
N LEU A 77 8.12 2.69 -8.56
CA LEU A 77 8.77 2.40 -9.84
C LEU A 77 8.66 3.56 -10.82
N GLN A 78 9.70 3.72 -11.64
CA GLN A 78 9.71 4.57 -12.83
C GLN A 78 9.64 3.72 -14.10
N PRO A 79 8.98 4.22 -15.17
CA PRO A 79 9.09 3.59 -16.48
C PRO A 79 10.54 3.60 -16.98
N LEU A 80 10.91 2.62 -17.80
CA LEU A 80 12.25 2.56 -18.41
C LEU A 80 12.54 3.73 -19.36
N THR A 81 11.53 4.52 -19.73
CA THR A 81 11.67 5.74 -20.54
C THR A 81 12.20 6.93 -19.74
N GLU A 82 12.16 6.89 -18.41
CA GLU A 82 12.59 7.99 -17.54
C GLU A 82 13.97 7.77 -16.90
N ILE A 83 14.54 6.59 -17.07
CA ILE A 83 15.79 6.16 -16.40
C ILE A 83 16.64 5.30 -17.35
N PRO A 84 17.97 5.21 -17.15
CA PRO A 84 18.80 4.36 -18.01
C PRO A 84 18.42 2.89 -17.86
N THR A 85 18.18 2.23 -19.00
CA THR A 85 17.68 0.84 -19.02
C THR A 85 18.65 -0.17 -18.42
N THR A 86 19.95 0.07 -18.55
CA THR A 86 21.04 -0.77 -18.02
C THR A 86 21.23 -0.61 -16.52
N THR A 87 20.69 0.44 -15.90
CA THR A 87 20.82 0.75 -14.47
C THR A 87 19.47 1.13 -13.88
N LYS A 88 18.54 0.16 -13.82
CA LYS A 88 17.18 0.36 -13.28
C LYS A 88 17.18 0.94 -11.85
N GLY A 89 18.20 0.64 -11.04
CA GLY A 89 18.39 1.22 -9.71
C GLY A 89 18.73 2.71 -9.67
N ASP A 90 19.17 3.31 -10.77
CA ASP A 90 19.56 4.72 -10.85
C ASP A 90 18.33 5.61 -11.17
N GLY A 91 17.30 5.46 -10.33
CA GLY A 91 16.06 6.23 -10.40
C GLY A 91 16.06 7.41 -9.44
N ASN A 92 15.42 8.51 -9.83
CA ASN A 92 15.36 9.75 -9.06
C ASN A 92 14.05 9.91 -8.26
N LEU A 93 13.28 8.83 -8.07
CA LEU A 93 12.13 8.86 -7.17
C LEU A 93 12.58 9.01 -5.72
N ASN A 94 12.17 10.11 -5.09
CA ASN A 94 12.32 10.29 -3.65
C ASN A 94 11.45 9.26 -2.90
N PHE A 95 11.93 8.78 -1.76
CA PHE A 95 11.14 7.96 -0.85
C PHE A 95 10.33 8.87 0.09
N GLN A 96 9.00 8.76 0.06
CA GLN A 96 8.14 9.53 0.95
C GLN A 96 8.03 8.85 2.31
N ALA A 97 8.88 9.24 3.28
CA ALA A 97 8.84 8.67 4.63
C ALA A 97 7.55 9.03 5.39
N ILE A 98 7.05 10.26 5.23
CA ILE A 98 5.79 10.75 5.80
C ILE A 98 5.09 11.56 4.72
N ARG A 99 3.75 11.44 4.65
CA ARG A 99 2.92 12.21 3.74
C ARG A 99 1.58 12.56 4.37
N TYR A 100 0.95 13.61 3.88
CA TYR A 100 -0.22 14.20 4.52
C TYR A 100 -1.41 13.23 4.69
N ALA A 101 -1.64 12.32 3.73
CA ALA A 101 -2.70 11.32 3.87
C ALA A 101 -2.45 10.30 4.99
N ASP A 102 -1.20 10.01 5.38
CA ASP A 102 -0.94 9.21 6.60
C ASP A 102 -1.32 10.00 7.85
N VAL A 103 -0.95 11.28 7.92
CA VAL A 103 -1.33 12.19 9.03
C VAL A 103 -2.85 12.29 9.17
N LEU A 104 -3.58 12.44 8.06
CA LEU A 104 -5.05 12.45 8.07
C LEU A 104 -5.62 11.13 8.61
N LEU A 105 -5.03 9.99 8.25
CA LEU A 105 -5.51 8.70 8.73
C LEU A 105 -5.11 8.40 10.18
N ILE A 106 -4.00 8.97 10.66
CA ILE A 106 -3.64 8.99 12.09
C ILE A 106 -4.64 9.84 12.86
N ASP A 107 -4.99 11.04 12.36
CA ASP A 107 -6.02 11.90 12.96
C ASP A 107 -7.40 11.20 12.98
N ALA A 108 -7.76 10.52 11.87
CA ALA A 108 -9.00 9.77 11.79
C ALA A 108 -9.07 8.67 12.85
N GLU A 109 -8.00 7.88 12.98
CA GLU A 109 -7.89 6.82 13.97
C GLU A 109 -7.97 7.38 15.39
N ALA A 110 -7.10 8.34 15.73
CA ALA A 110 -7.05 8.95 17.06
C ALA A 110 -8.39 9.58 17.47
N SER A 111 -9.04 10.28 16.53
CA SER A 111 -10.35 10.89 16.76
C SER A 111 -11.43 9.84 17.01
N ASN A 112 -11.45 8.75 16.25
CA ASN A 112 -12.39 7.66 16.47
C ASN A 112 -12.20 7.01 17.84
N GLU A 113 -10.95 6.70 18.21
CA GLU A 113 -10.64 6.12 19.52
C GLU A 113 -10.95 7.06 20.68
N ALA A 114 -10.87 8.37 20.47
CA ALA A 114 -11.29 9.40 21.43
C ALA A 114 -12.81 9.63 21.47
N GLY A 115 -13.61 8.91 20.66
CA GLY A 115 -15.06 9.06 20.59
C GLY A 115 -15.56 10.24 19.76
N ASN A 116 -14.66 10.92 19.03
CA ASN A 116 -15.00 12.02 18.12
C ASN A 116 -15.17 11.53 16.68
N SER A 117 -16.28 10.84 16.43
CA SER A 117 -16.61 10.31 15.09
C SER A 117 -16.73 11.41 14.04
N ALA A 118 -17.18 12.61 14.40
CA ALA A 118 -17.29 13.73 13.47
C ALA A 118 -15.94 14.15 12.88
N ASN A 119 -14.89 14.29 13.72
CA ASN A 119 -13.55 14.61 13.22
C ASN A 119 -12.95 13.42 12.46
N ALA A 120 -13.17 12.20 12.94
CA ALA A 120 -12.68 11.00 12.28
C ALA A 120 -13.20 10.86 10.84
N LEU A 121 -14.50 11.06 10.64
CA LEU A 121 -15.15 11.04 9.32
C LEU A 121 -14.61 12.14 8.40
N LYS A 122 -14.35 13.34 8.93
CA LYS A 122 -13.78 14.44 8.15
C LYS A 122 -12.40 14.09 7.59
N ALA A 123 -11.52 13.51 8.40
CA ALA A 123 -10.17 13.16 7.97
C ALA A 123 -10.17 11.93 7.04
N LEU A 124 -10.95 10.89 7.36
CA LEU A 124 -11.13 9.70 6.53
C LEU A 124 -11.67 10.05 5.12
N ASN A 125 -12.76 10.82 5.06
CA ASN A 125 -13.42 11.12 3.80
C ASN A 125 -12.61 12.07 2.91
N GLN A 126 -11.69 12.87 3.46
CA GLN A 126 -10.74 13.64 2.65
C GLN A 126 -9.83 12.73 1.81
N VAL A 127 -9.34 11.64 2.39
CA VAL A 127 -8.48 10.67 1.68
C VAL A 127 -9.28 9.95 0.60
N ARG A 128 -10.48 9.46 0.95
CA ARG A 128 -11.40 8.77 0.02
C ARG A 128 -11.81 9.66 -1.15
N LYS A 129 -12.11 10.93 -0.87
CA LYS A 129 -12.44 11.94 -1.87
C LYS A 129 -11.31 12.15 -2.86
N ARG A 130 -10.08 12.38 -2.38
CA ARG A 130 -8.92 12.54 -3.26
C ARG A 130 -8.70 11.31 -4.14
N ALA A 131 -8.87 10.11 -3.60
CA ALA A 131 -8.71 8.87 -4.36
C ALA A 131 -9.72 8.78 -5.51
N ARG A 132 -11.03 8.94 -5.26
CA ARG A 132 -12.04 8.90 -6.34
C ARG A 132 -11.91 10.06 -7.33
N GLU A 133 -11.47 11.24 -6.88
CA GLU A 133 -11.24 12.41 -7.73
C GLU A 133 -10.00 12.27 -8.62
N SER A 134 -9.17 11.24 -8.46
CA SER A 134 -8.08 10.95 -9.40
C SER A 134 -8.62 10.73 -10.83
N TYR A 135 -9.85 10.22 -10.97
CA TYR A 135 -10.54 10.12 -12.27
C TYR A 135 -10.84 11.47 -12.93
N LEU A 136 -10.84 12.58 -12.20
CA LEU A 136 -11.02 13.92 -12.80
C LEU A 136 -9.76 14.40 -13.52
N TYR A 137 -8.59 13.93 -13.09
CA TYR A 137 -7.31 14.55 -13.45
C TYR A 137 -6.37 13.61 -14.21
N ASP A 138 -6.48 12.30 -14.00
CA ASP A 138 -5.64 11.32 -14.67
C ASP A 138 -6.31 10.81 -15.96
N THR A 139 -5.79 11.28 -17.09
CA THR A 139 -6.28 10.94 -18.44
C THR A 139 -5.94 9.51 -18.88
N SER A 140 -5.11 8.79 -18.12
CA SER A 140 -4.81 7.39 -18.37
C SER A 140 -5.87 6.43 -17.81
N LEU A 141 -6.73 6.91 -16.91
CA LEU A 141 -7.80 6.11 -16.34
C LEU A 141 -8.98 5.99 -17.34
N PRO A 142 -9.67 4.83 -17.38
CA PRO A 142 -10.89 4.69 -18.17
C PRO A 142 -11.96 5.70 -17.75
N ASN A 143 -12.61 6.35 -18.71
CA ASN A 143 -13.62 7.39 -18.48
C ASN A 143 -13.12 8.57 -17.62
N SER A 144 -11.84 8.94 -17.78
CA SER A 144 -11.27 10.13 -17.15
C SER A 144 -12.09 11.40 -17.46
N GLY A 145 -12.09 12.35 -16.53
CA GLY A 145 -12.85 13.59 -16.59
C GLY A 145 -14.15 13.56 -15.78
N THR A 146 -14.51 12.44 -15.15
CA THR A 146 -15.69 12.35 -14.28
C THR A 146 -15.44 11.36 -13.14
N VAL A 147 -15.90 11.69 -11.92
CA VAL A 147 -15.86 10.75 -10.78
C VAL A 147 -16.87 9.63 -11.02
N PRO A 148 -16.46 8.35 -11.05
CA PRO A 148 -17.38 7.25 -11.24
C PRO A 148 -18.43 7.17 -10.14
N THR A 149 -19.69 6.98 -10.53
CA THR A 149 -20.82 6.88 -9.59
C THR A 149 -20.61 5.73 -8.59
N GLY A 150 -20.75 6.04 -7.30
CA GLY A 150 -20.65 5.05 -6.23
C GLY A 150 -19.23 4.58 -5.91
N LEU A 151 -18.18 5.18 -6.51
CA LEU A 151 -16.80 4.86 -6.19
C LEU A 151 -16.35 5.56 -4.89
N LEU A 152 -15.86 4.78 -3.93
CA LEU A 152 -15.37 5.24 -2.63
C LEU A 152 -16.31 6.30 -2.01
N PRO A 153 -17.59 5.97 -1.77
CA PRO A 153 -18.51 6.90 -1.15
C PRO A 153 -17.98 7.31 0.22
N ASP A 154 -18.37 8.50 0.64
CA ASP A 154 -18.05 8.98 1.99
C ASP A 154 -18.59 7.98 3.02
N VAL A 155 -17.74 7.59 3.95
CA VAL A 155 -18.15 6.79 5.10
C VAL A 155 -19.04 7.66 5.99
N THR A 156 -20.11 7.08 6.50
CA THR A 156 -21.09 7.76 7.36
C THR A 156 -21.30 7.06 8.70
N ALA A 157 -20.72 5.87 8.89
CA ALA A 157 -20.81 5.12 10.14
C ALA A 157 -20.16 5.88 11.29
N THR A 158 -20.89 6.03 12.39
CA THR A 158 -20.45 6.73 13.61
C THR A 158 -20.19 5.77 14.77
N ASP A 159 -20.60 4.50 14.66
CA ASP A 159 -20.20 3.47 15.60
C ASP A 159 -18.68 3.31 15.60
N GLN A 160 -18.08 3.34 16.79
CA GLN A 160 -16.63 3.38 16.93
C GLN A 160 -15.96 2.14 16.32
N SER A 161 -16.57 0.96 16.45
CA SER A 161 -15.99 -0.28 15.92
C SER A 161 -16.08 -0.32 14.40
N GLN A 162 -17.23 0.02 13.83
CA GLN A 162 -17.42 0.07 12.37
C GLN A 162 -16.52 1.12 11.72
N LEU A 163 -16.40 2.30 12.33
CA LEU A 163 -15.54 3.37 11.84
C LEU A 163 -14.06 3.00 11.95
N ARG A 164 -13.65 2.32 13.05
CA ARG A 164 -12.29 1.77 13.20
C ARG A 164 -11.95 0.83 12.05
N ASP A 165 -12.85 -0.08 11.68
CA ASP A 165 -12.59 -1.01 10.59
C ASP A 165 -12.54 -0.33 9.22
N ALA A 166 -13.37 0.70 8.99
CA ALA A 166 -13.30 1.53 7.79
C ALA A 166 -11.95 2.26 7.70
N ILE A 167 -11.46 2.86 8.79
CA ILE A 167 -10.16 3.53 8.87
C ILE A 167 -9.02 2.54 8.59
N ARG A 168 -9.06 1.36 9.20
CA ARG A 168 -8.04 0.30 9.00
C ARG A 168 -7.98 -0.18 7.55
N ARG A 169 -9.15 -0.34 6.90
CA ARG A 169 -9.23 -0.68 5.47
C ARG A 169 -8.65 0.42 4.60
N GLU A 170 -9.00 1.68 4.88
CA GLU A 170 -8.52 2.84 4.15
C GLU A 170 -6.99 2.98 4.27
N ARG A 171 -6.43 2.86 5.49
CA ARG A 171 -4.97 2.83 5.72
C ARG A 171 -4.28 1.75 4.89
N ARG A 172 -4.88 0.55 4.80
CA ARG A 172 -4.31 -0.56 4.02
C ARG A 172 -4.29 -0.27 2.51
N SER A 173 -5.32 0.37 1.94
CA SER A 173 -5.35 0.75 0.53
C SER A 173 -4.43 1.92 0.24
N GLU A 174 -4.52 2.97 1.06
CA GLU A 174 -3.80 4.22 0.87
C GLU A 174 -2.29 4.01 0.98
N LEU A 175 -1.83 3.34 2.04
CA LEU A 175 -0.43 3.12 2.36
C LEU A 175 0.10 1.77 1.81
N ALA A 176 -0.61 1.17 0.86
CA ALA A 176 -0.21 -0.09 0.24
C ALA A 176 1.21 0.02 -0.32
N LEU A 177 2.05 -0.96 0.01
CA LEU A 177 3.47 -1.06 -0.42
C LEU A 177 4.40 0.03 0.13
N GLU A 178 3.99 0.78 1.15
CA GLU A 178 4.80 1.83 1.82
C GLU A 178 5.35 1.37 3.18
N PHE A 179 5.51 0.06 3.37
CA PHE A 179 6.15 -0.57 4.55
C PHE A 179 5.46 -0.38 5.92
N GLN A 180 4.25 0.17 5.97
CA GLN A 180 3.52 0.42 7.23
C GLN A 180 2.72 -0.79 7.75
N ARG A 181 2.29 -1.69 6.85
CA ARG A 181 1.22 -2.66 7.16
C ARG A 181 1.54 -3.61 8.33
N PHE A 182 2.78 -4.08 8.45
CA PHE A 182 3.18 -4.96 9.55
C PHE A 182 3.04 -4.27 10.92
N PHE A 183 3.49 -3.02 11.00
CA PHE A 183 3.42 -2.22 12.22
C PHE A 183 1.97 -1.90 12.59
N ASP A 184 1.14 -1.54 11.59
CA ASP A 184 -0.30 -1.37 11.76
C ASP A 184 -0.99 -2.64 12.30
N ILE A 185 -0.77 -3.80 11.65
CA ILE A 185 -1.35 -5.08 12.10
C ILE A 185 -0.97 -5.37 13.56
N THR A 186 0.31 -5.15 13.90
CA THR A 186 0.84 -5.47 15.22
C THR A 186 0.28 -4.55 16.30
N ARG A 187 0.23 -3.24 16.05
CA ARG A 187 -0.23 -2.24 17.04
C ARG A 187 -1.74 -2.27 17.27
N TYR A 188 -2.52 -2.78 16.31
CA TYR A 188 -3.96 -3.01 16.50
C TYR A 188 -4.29 -4.14 17.50
N GLY A 189 -3.26 -4.88 17.95
CA GLY A 189 -3.39 -5.88 19.01
C GLY A 189 -3.49 -7.32 18.51
N GLN A 190 -3.37 -8.25 19.46
CA GLN A 190 -3.24 -9.69 19.18
C GLN A 190 -4.39 -10.25 18.34
N ALA A 191 -5.64 -9.94 18.69
CA ALA A 191 -6.82 -10.47 18.00
C ALA A 191 -6.83 -10.07 16.52
N TYR A 192 -6.57 -8.78 16.22
CA TYR A 192 -6.48 -8.30 14.85
C TYR A 192 -5.30 -8.94 14.10
N ALA A 193 -4.14 -9.05 14.75
CA ALA A 193 -2.96 -9.64 14.13
C ALA A 193 -3.12 -11.11 13.78
N GLN A 194 -3.72 -11.91 14.68
CA GLN A 194 -4.02 -13.31 14.43
C GLN A 194 -5.01 -13.49 13.28
N GLN A 195 -6.01 -12.61 13.17
CA GLN A 195 -6.95 -12.63 12.05
C GLN A 195 -6.29 -12.22 10.72
N ALA A 196 -5.53 -11.12 10.73
CA ALA A 196 -4.91 -10.55 9.54
C ALA A 196 -3.76 -11.40 8.97
N LEU A 197 -3.13 -12.23 9.81
CA LEU A 197 -2.02 -13.13 9.45
C LEU A 197 -2.42 -14.61 9.62
N ALA A 198 -3.72 -14.92 9.55
CA ALA A 198 -4.22 -16.29 9.71
C ALA A 198 -3.65 -17.26 8.64
N ASP A 199 -3.24 -16.74 7.48
CA ASP A 199 -2.57 -17.50 6.41
C ASP A 199 -1.06 -17.75 6.67
N ARG A 200 -0.54 -17.27 7.81
CA ARG A 200 0.85 -17.45 8.24
C ARG A 200 0.91 -18.46 9.38
N PRO A 201 1.07 -19.77 9.09
CA PRO A 201 0.93 -20.83 10.09
C PRO A 201 1.94 -20.73 11.24
N ASN A 202 3.07 -20.06 11.02
CA ASN A 202 4.13 -19.88 12.02
C ASN A 202 4.06 -18.55 12.76
N PHE A 203 3.04 -17.71 12.52
CA PHE A 203 2.92 -16.44 13.21
C PHE A 203 2.40 -16.63 14.64
N ASN A 204 3.20 -16.23 15.63
CA ASN A 204 2.84 -16.16 17.03
C ASN A 204 2.97 -14.70 17.49
N TYR A 205 1.86 -14.04 17.83
CA TYR A 205 1.87 -12.63 18.20
C TYR A 205 2.84 -12.30 19.36
N SER A 206 2.88 -13.14 20.40
CA SER A 206 3.73 -12.92 21.56
C SER A 206 5.23 -12.98 21.25
N ARG A 207 5.64 -13.73 20.21
CA ARG A 207 7.05 -13.90 19.82
C ARG A 207 7.45 -13.10 18.58
N ASN A 208 6.56 -12.93 17.62
CA ASN A 208 6.87 -12.41 16.28
C ASN A 208 6.43 -10.96 16.05
N ARG A 209 5.87 -10.28 17.06
CA ARG A 209 5.51 -8.86 16.97
C ARG A 209 6.71 -7.91 16.87
N PHE A 210 7.90 -8.38 17.26
CA PHE A 210 9.16 -7.66 17.12
C PHE A 210 10.20 -8.58 16.49
N TYR A 211 11.21 -7.98 15.84
CA TYR A 211 12.39 -8.72 15.44
C TYR A 211 13.21 -9.11 16.68
N PRO A 212 13.87 -10.29 16.67
CA PRO A 212 14.75 -10.67 17.76
C PRO A 212 15.98 -9.76 17.80
N ILE A 213 16.52 -9.54 18.99
CA ILE A 213 17.86 -8.98 19.14
C ILE A 213 18.84 -9.92 18.40
N PRO A 214 19.73 -9.40 17.53
CA PRO A 214 20.66 -10.26 16.79
C PRO A 214 21.51 -11.10 17.74
N GLN A 215 21.77 -12.36 17.38
CA GLN A 215 22.48 -13.30 18.25
C GLN A 215 23.89 -12.80 18.59
N SER A 216 24.57 -12.13 17.65
CA SER A 216 25.87 -11.48 17.86
C SER A 216 25.86 -10.48 19.01
N GLU A 217 24.78 -9.70 19.14
CA GLU A 217 24.65 -8.70 20.20
C GLU A 217 24.46 -9.37 21.55
N ARG A 218 23.67 -10.45 21.62
CA ARG A 218 23.49 -11.24 22.85
C ARG A 218 24.77 -11.95 23.27
N ASP A 219 25.56 -12.41 22.31
CA ASP A 219 26.82 -13.08 22.57
C ASP A 219 27.87 -12.11 23.10
N THR A 220 27.90 -10.88 22.57
CA THR A 220 28.90 -9.85 22.92
C THR A 220 28.51 -9.05 24.17
N ASN A 221 27.25 -8.65 24.30
CA ASN A 221 26.75 -7.86 25.42
C ASN A 221 25.93 -8.74 26.38
N LYS A 222 26.58 -9.21 27.47
CA LYS A 222 25.96 -10.07 28.49
C LYS A 222 24.94 -9.37 29.40
N GLY A 223 24.76 -8.05 29.25
CA GLY A 223 23.74 -7.28 29.96
C GLY A 223 22.38 -7.23 29.26
N LEU A 224 22.24 -7.86 28.09
CA LEU A 224 20.99 -7.99 27.32
C LEU A 224 20.13 -9.18 27.75
#